data_AF-A0A5C8SB69-F1
#
_entry.id   AF-A0A5C8SB69-F1
#
_cell.length_a   1.000
_cell.length_b   1.000
_cell.length_c   1.000
_cell.angle_alpha   90.00
_cell.angle_beta   90.00
_cell.angle_gamma   90.00
#
_symmetry.space_group_name_H-M   'P 1'
#
loop_
_entity.id
_entity.type
_entity.pdbx_description
1 polymer ?
#
loop_
_entity_poly.entity_id
_entity_poly.type
_entity_poly.pdbx_seq_one_letter_code
_entity_poly.pdbx_strand_id
1 'polypeptide(L)' 'MMTEAEAYCRLAHVAIEMAVTGQQLRGWWRDETVRRHQFKLTQEQEADLASRCRDRIAALTADKT' A
#
# COMPACT_ATOMS: atom_id res chain seq x y z
N MET A 1 6.43 15.72 15.61
CA MET A 1 6.34 14.31 16.05
C MET A 1 5.50 13.59 15.01
N MET A 2 5.91 12.40 14.57
CA MET A 2 5.14 11.62 13.58
C MET A 2 4.02 10.86 14.29
N THR A 3 2.83 10.85 13.71
CA THR A 3 1.69 10.08 14.21
C THR A 3 1.84 8.59 13.87
N GLU A 4 1.12 7.71 14.58
CA GLU A 4 1.11 6.28 14.26
C GLU A 4 0.57 6.00 12.85
N ALA A 5 -0.41 6.78 12.39
CA ALA A 5 -0.94 6.71 11.04
C ALA A 5 0.13 7.04 9.99
N GLU A 6 0.89 8.12 10.17
CA GLU A 6 2.00 8.47 9.28
C GLU A 6 3.13 7.45 9.31
N ALA A 7 3.45 6.92 10.48
CA ALA A 7 4.44 5.84 10.64
C ALA A 7 4.01 4.60 9.86
N TYR A 8 2.74 4.24 9.97
CA TYR A 8 2.14 3.13 9.26
C TYR A 8 2.14 3.34 7.75
N CYS A 9 1.74 4.53 7.26
CA CYS A 9 1.79 4.85 5.83
C CYS A 9 3.19 4.69 5.24
N ARG A 10 4.23 5.15 5.94
CA ARG A 10 5.61 4.97 5.50
C ARG A 10 6.00 3.50 5.41
N LEU A 11 5.59 2.71 6.40
CA LEU A 11 5.88 1.28 6.42
C LEU A 11 5.13 0.54 5.30
N ALA A 12 3.89 0.94 5.03
CA ALA A 12 3.09 0.47 3.91
C ALA A 12 3.68 0.85 2.55
N HIS A 13 4.23 2.06 2.39
CA HIS A 13 4.93 2.48 1.17
C HIS A 13 6.12 1.57 0.86
N VAL A 14 6.95 1.29 1.86
CA VAL A 14 8.09 0.38 1.70
C VAL A 14 7.62 -1.03 1.33
N ALA A 15 6.56 -1.54 1.98
CA ALA A 15 6.00 -2.85 1.66
C ALA A 15 5.48 -2.93 0.21
N ILE A 16 4.86 -1.85 -0.28
CA ILE A 16 4.40 -1.75 -1.67
C ILE A 16 5.57 -1.83 -2.64
N GLU A 17 6.64 -1.07 -2.40
CA GLU A 17 7.83 -1.04 -3.25
C GLU A 17 8.55 -2.40 -3.29
N MET A 18 8.62 -3.09 -2.15
CA MET A 18 9.28 -4.40 -2.02
C MET A 18 8.53 -5.55 -2.71
N ALA A 19 7.26 -5.37 -3.07
CA ALA A 19 6.51 -6.43 -3.70
C ALA A 19 7.05 -6.76 -5.10
N VAL A 20 7.11 -8.07 -5.38
CA VAL A 20 7.69 -8.62 -6.61
C VAL A 20 6.63 -9.12 -7.59
N THR A 21 5.37 -9.25 -7.17
CA THR A 21 4.26 -9.59 -8.07
C THR A 21 3.00 -8.77 -7.75
N GLY A 22 2.22 -8.47 -8.79
CA GLY A 22 0.93 -7.79 -8.61
C GLY A 22 -0.10 -8.62 -7.83
N GLN A 23 -0.01 -9.95 -7.86
CA GLN A 23 -0.89 -10.82 -7.05
C GLN A 23 -0.62 -10.65 -5.56
N GLN A 24 0.66 -10.58 -5.17
CA GLN A 24 1.07 -10.37 -3.79
C GLN A 24 0.57 -9.02 -3.26
N LEU A 25 0.66 -7.97 -4.08
CA LEU A 25 0.15 -6.64 -3.74
C LEU A 25 -1.37 -6.61 -3.55
N ARG A 26 -2.12 -7.28 -4.44
CA ARG A 26 -3.58 -7.39 -4.34
C ARG A 26 -4.02 -8.18 -3.09
N GLY A 27 -3.27 -9.22 -2.74
CA GLY A 27 -3.48 -9.97 -1.50
C GLY A 27 -3.25 -9.09 -0.28
N TRP A 28 -2.09 -8.43 -0.22
CA TRP A 28 -1.76 -7.48 0.85
C TRP A 28 -2.84 -6.41 1.02
N TRP A 29 -3.25 -5.73 -0.06
CA TRP A 29 -4.28 -4.67 0.00
C TRP A 29 -5.62 -5.15 0.59
N ARG A 30 -6.00 -6.39 0.32
CA ARG A 30 -7.23 -6.99 0.86
C ARG A 30 -7.13 -7.18 2.38
N ASP A 31 -6.02 -7.75 2.83
CA ASP A 31 -5.76 -8.05 4.24
C ASP A 31 -5.49 -6.78 5.06
N GLU A 32 -5.06 -5.72 4.39
CA GLU A 32 -4.66 -4.45 4.97
C GLU A 32 -5.84 -3.62 5.52
N THR A 33 -7.08 -3.96 5.15
CA THR A 33 -8.32 -3.30 5.61
C THR A 33 -8.41 -3.20 7.15
N VAL A 34 -7.99 -4.24 7.88
CA VAL A 34 -8.00 -4.22 9.36
C VAL A 34 -7.02 -3.18 9.91
N ARG A 35 -5.86 -3.02 9.28
CA ARG A 35 -4.82 -2.09 9.73
C ARG A 35 -5.21 -0.64 9.46
N ARG A 36 -5.88 -0.36 8.33
CA ARG A 36 -6.39 0.99 8.02
C ARG A 36 -7.34 1.50 9.09
N HIS A 37 -8.25 0.64 9.53
CA HIS A 37 -9.16 0.95 10.65
C HIS A 37 -8.42 1.07 11.99
N GLN A 38 -7.47 0.18 12.27
CA GLN A 38 -6.68 0.19 13.51
C GLN A 38 -5.88 1.48 13.68
N PHE A 39 -5.19 1.94 12.64
CA PHE A 39 -4.38 3.15 12.65
C PHE A 39 -5.16 4.42 12.34
N LYS A 40 -6.49 4.32 12.12
CA LYS A 40 -7.39 5.43 11.82
C LYS A 40 -6.88 6.29 10.67
N LEU A 41 -6.52 5.66 9.56
CA LEU A 41 -6.08 6.36 8.38
C LEU A 41 -7.15 7.35 7.90
N THR A 42 -6.70 8.49 7.42
CA THR A 42 -7.58 9.43 6.73
C THR A 42 -7.91 8.90 5.34
N GLN A 43 -9.01 9.39 4.77
CA GLN A 43 -9.39 9.05 3.40
C GLN A 43 -8.28 9.39 2.39
N GLU A 44 -7.53 10.47 2.63
CA GLU A 44 -6.38 10.87 1.81
C GLU A 44 -5.23 9.87 1.89
N GLN A 45 -4.90 9.39 3.10
CA GLN A 45 -3.87 8.38 3.28
C GLN A 45 -4.25 7.05 2.64
N GLU A 46 -5.51 6.62 2.79
CA GLU A 46 -6.00 5.41 2.11
C GLU A 46 -5.95 5.56 0.57
N ALA A 47 -6.31 6.74 0.06
CA ALA A 47 -6.26 7.03 -1.38
C ALA A 47 -4.83 7.00 -1.92
N ASP A 48 -3.86 7.56 -1.19
CA ASP A 48 -2.43 7.50 -1.54
C ASP A 48 -1.91 6.05 -1.58
N LEU A 49 -2.19 5.25 -0.55
CA LEU A 49 -1.81 3.83 -0.53
C LEU A 49 -2.44 3.05 -1.70
N ALA A 50 -3.72 3.31 -1.99
CA ALA A 50 -4.42 2.69 -3.11
C ALA A 50 -3.80 3.09 -4.46
N SER A 51 -3.41 4.36 -4.63
CA SER A 51 -2.76 4.84 -5.84
C SER A 51 -1.42 4.15 -6.05
N ARG A 52 -0.56 4.17 -5.03
CA ARG A 52 0.74 3.50 -5.07
C ARG A 52 0.63 2.02 -5.37
N CYS A 53 -0.41 1.36 -4.84
CA CYS A 53 -0.68 -0.03 -5.17
C CYS A 53 -0.95 -0.24 -6.66
N ARG A 54 -1.81 0.59 -7.26
CA ARG A 54 -2.12 0.51 -8.69
C ARG A 54 -0.89 0.78 -9.55
N ASP A 55 -0.11 1.81 -9.21
CA ASP A 55 1.10 2.20 -9.93
C ASP A 55 2.14 1.08 -9.90
N ARG A 56 2.36 0.47 -8.73
CA ARG A 56 3.29 -0.66 -8.60
C ARG A 56 2.82 -1.89 -9.36
N ILE A 57 1.52 -2.21 -9.33
CA ILE A 57 0.95 -3.32 -10.11
C ILE A 57 1.17 -3.09 -11.61
N ALA A 58 0.94 -1.87 -12.09
CA ALA A 58 1.17 -1.52 -13.49
C ALA A 58 2.64 -1.71 -13.88
N ALA A 59 3.58 -1.21 -13.06
CA ALA A 59 5.01 -1.39 -13.28
C ALA A 59 5.42 -2.87 -13.32
N LEU A 60 4.96 -3.67 -12.36
CA LEU A 60 5.24 -5.11 -12.29
C LEU A 60 4.62 -5.94 -13.44
N THR A 61 3.63 -5.38 -14.13
CA THR A 61 2.99 -6.03 -15.29
C THR A 61 3.73 -5.65 -16.58
N ALA A 62 4.13 -4.38 -16.70
CA ALA A 62 4.90 -3.91 -17.84
C ALA A 62 6.28 -4.59 -17.93
N ASP A 63 6.95 -4.82 -16.81
CA ASP A 63 8.30 -5.44 -16.75
C ASP A 63 8.33 -6.93 -17.16
N LYS A 64 7.16 -7.56 -17.33
CA LYS A 64 7.04 -8.95 -17.79
C LYS A 64 6.78 -9.08 -19.30
N THR A 65 6.67 -7.96 -20.01
CA THR A 65 6.38 -7.88 -21.45
C THR A 65 7.64 -7.50 -22.21
#